data_AF-V5HYD9-F1
#
_entry.id   AF-V5HYD9-F1
#
_cell.length_a   1.000
_cell.length_b   1.000
_cell.length_c   1.000
_cell.angle_alpha   90.00
_cell.angle_beta   90.00
_cell.angle_gamma   90.00
#
_symmetry.space_group_name_H-M   'P 1'
#
loop_
_entity.id
_entity.type
_entity.pdbx_description
1 polymer ?
#
loop_
_entity_poly.entity_id
_entity_poly.type
_entity_poly.pdbx_seq_one_letter_code
_entity_poly.pdbx_strand_id
1 'polypeptide(L)'
;MIRMMILPLSIVLLAASGYLHGAQPNPDTCSVELGEHMKTRCLNFNARFDGFSGCSFTCQGKNNLGQDEITKLYLMNGLPCGLCKECCGGVCTPVKIDFQNQ
;
A
#
# COMPACT_ATOMS: atom_id res chain seq x y z
N MET A 1 -40.85 -6.57 40.46
CA MET A 1 -41.36 -6.36 39.09
C MET A 1 -41.49 -4.86 38.85
N ILE A 2 -40.73 -4.32 37.89
CA ILE A 2 -41.15 -3.40 36.81
C ILE A 2 -39.98 -3.41 35.82
N ARG A 3 -40.33 -3.48 34.53
CA ARG A 3 -39.47 -3.83 33.40
C ARG A 3 -38.61 -2.67 32.89
N MET A 4 -37.51 -3.04 32.24
CA MET A 4 -36.70 -2.27 31.28
C MET A 4 -37.54 -1.38 30.35
N MET A 5 -37.02 -0.19 30.04
CA MET A 5 -36.70 0.16 28.65
C MET A 5 -35.67 1.29 28.64
N ILE A 6 -34.41 0.91 28.42
CA ILE A 6 -33.34 1.83 28.06
C ILE A 6 -33.64 2.26 26.63
N LEU A 7 -33.90 3.56 26.45
CA LEU A 7 -34.10 4.18 25.14
C LEU A 7 -32.79 4.00 24.34
N PRO A 8 -32.79 3.40 23.14
CA PRO A 8 -31.62 3.44 22.29
C PRO A 8 -31.56 4.85 21.70
N LEU A 9 -30.60 5.65 22.14
CA LEU A 9 -30.18 6.85 21.42
C LEU A 9 -29.71 6.39 20.04
N SER A 10 -30.53 6.65 19.02
CA SER A 10 -30.27 6.36 17.63
C SER A 10 -28.92 6.96 17.23
N ILE A 11 -27.89 6.13 17.16
CA ILE A 11 -26.62 6.48 16.55
C ILE A 11 -26.87 6.48 15.05
N VAL A 12 -26.94 7.69 14.48
CA VAL A 12 -26.88 7.88 13.04
C VAL A 12 -25.56 7.26 12.57
N LEU A 13 -25.64 6.17 11.80
CA LEU A 13 -24.49 5.61 11.09
C LEU A 13 -23.96 6.67 10.13
N LEU A 14 -22.97 7.44 10.56
CA LEU A 14 -22.00 8.03 9.65
C LEU A 14 -21.11 6.89 9.15
N ALA A 15 -21.68 6.05 8.29
CA ALA A 15 -20.88 5.32 7.33
C ALA A 15 -20.18 6.40 6.50
N ALA A 16 -18.97 6.77 6.90
CA ALA A 16 -17.98 7.24 5.96
C ALA A 16 -17.67 6.03 5.05
N SER A 17 -18.62 5.64 4.19
CA SER A 17 -18.21 5.38 2.82
C SER A 17 -17.50 6.66 2.45
N GLY A 18 -16.17 6.61 2.43
CA GLY A 18 -15.40 7.70 1.91
C GLY A 18 -16.06 8.02 0.58
N TYR A 19 -16.75 9.15 0.52
CA TYR A 19 -17.07 9.83 -0.71
C TYR A 19 -15.69 10.27 -1.25
N LEU A 20 -14.88 9.30 -1.67
CA LEU A 20 -13.89 9.49 -2.70
C LEU A 20 -14.71 9.62 -3.96
N HIS A 21 -15.32 10.79 -4.12
CA HIS A 21 -15.60 11.38 -5.41
C HIS A 21 -14.26 11.80 -6.07
N GLY A 22 -13.22 10.98 -5.92
CA GLY A 22 -12.14 10.96 -6.88
C GLY A 22 -12.72 10.30 -8.12
N ALA A 23 -12.52 10.92 -9.30
CA ALA A 23 -12.72 10.22 -10.56
C ALA A 23 -12.17 8.80 -10.41
N GLN A 24 -12.93 7.77 -10.81
CA GLN A 24 -12.43 6.40 -10.75
C GLN A 24 -11.04 6.40 -11.39
N PRO A 25 -9.97 6.20 -10.62
CA PRO A 25 -8.65 6.34 -11.16
C PRO A 25 -8.52 5.28 -12.23
N ASN A 26 -8.15 5.69 -13.45
CA ASN A 26 -7.84 4.72 -14.48
C ASN A 26 -6.72 3.84 -13.91
N PRO A 27 -6.90 2.51 -13.79
CA PRO A 27 -5.88 1.61 -13.27
C PRO A 27 -4.55 1.73 -14.03
N ASP A 28 -4.60 2.16 -15.30
CA ASP A 28 -3.41 2.47 -16.10
C ASP A 28 -2.62 3.65 -15.52
N THR A 29 -3.31 4.71 -15.07
CA THR A 29 -2.68 5.90 -14.48
C THR A 29 -1.95 5.55 -13.19
N CYS A 30 -2.56 4.78 -12.30
CA CYS A 30 -1.89 4.36 -11.05
C CYS A 30 -0.67 3.47 -11.32
N SER A 31 -0.76 2.61 -12.33
CA SER A 31 0.36 1.74 -12.72
C SER A 31 1.55 2.56 -13.27
N VAL A 32 1.26 3.57 -14.09
CA VAL A 32 2.27 4.50 -14.61
C VAL A 32 2.89 5.32 -13.49
N GLU A 33 2.09 5.93 -12.61
CA GLU A 33 2.58 6.74 -11.50
C GLU A 33 3.41 5.92 -10.52
N LEU A 34 3.02 4.68 -10.23
CA LEU A 34 3.82 3.77 -9.40
C LEU A 34 5.17 3.45 -10.06
N GLY A 35 5.16 3.19 -11.37
CA GLY A 35 6.38 2.99 -12.16
C GLY A 35 7.33 4.18 -12.09
N GLU A 36 6.82 5.40 -12.31
CA GLU A 36 7.61 6.63 -12.21
C GLU A 36 8.11 6.88 -10.79
N HIS A 37 7.28 6.64 -9.77
CA HIS A 37 7.70 6.73 -8.37
C HIS A 37 8.92 5.83 -8.10
N MET A 38 8.89 4.56 -8.52
CA MET A 38 10.01 3.63 -8.33
C MET A 38 11.27 4.10 -9.08
N LYS A 39 11.14 4.60 -10.31
CA LYS A 39 12.26 5.18 -11.07
C LYS A 39 12.86 6.39 -10.35
N THR A 40 12.04 7.34 -9.91
CA THR A 40 12.51 8.51 -9.14
C THR A 40 13.23 8.09 -7.86
N ARG A 41 12.70 7.07 -7.15
CA ARG A 41 13.37 6.53 -5.97
C ARG A 41 14.74 5.95 -6.29
N CYS A 42 14.90 5.19 -7.38
CA CYS A 42 16.20 4.69 -7.81
C CYS A 42 17.19 5.80 -8.18
N LEU A 43 16.72 6.87 -8.84
CA LEU A 43 17.56 8.00 -9.20
C LEU A 43 18.17 8.70 -7.97
N ASN A 44 17.47 8.74 -6.84
CA ASN A 44 18.02 9.27 -5.58
C ASN A 44 19.22 8.47 -5.04
N PHE A 45 19.43 7.24 -5.53
CA PHE A 45 20.59 6.40 -5.24
C PHE A 45 21.62 6.40 -6.38
N ASN A 46 21.52 7.30 -7.36
CA ASN A 46 22.30 7.28 -8.60
C ASN A 46 22.22 5.93 -9.34
N ALA A 47 21.06 5.27 -9.24
CA ALA A 47 20.81 3.96 -9.81
C ALA A 47 19.63 4.02 -10.81
N ARG A 48 19.58 3.07 -11.75
CA ARG A 48 18.43 2.89 -12.63
C ARG A 48 17.46 1.88 -12.04
N PHE A 49 16.18 2.03 -12.33
CA PHE A 49 15.19 0.99 -12.05
C PHE A 49 15.51 -0.27 -12.87
N ASP A 50 15.49 -1.42 -12.21
CA ASP A 50 15.83 -2.71 -12.79
C ASP A 50 14.60 -3.63 -12.86
N GLY A 51 13.85 -3.75 -11.75
CA GLY A 51 12.63 -4.55 -11.74
C GLY A 51 11.76 -4.34 -10.51
N PHE A 52 10.52 -4.80 -10.60
CA PHE A 52 9.54 -4.77 -9.51
C PHE A 52 8.93 -6.16 -9.32
N SER A 53 8.82 -6.60 -8.07
CA SER A 53 8.17 -7.87 -7.73
C SER A 53 7.58 -7.83 -6.32
N GLY A 54 6.29 -8.12 -6.21
CA GLY A 54 5.56 -8.20 -4.95
C GLY A 54 5.59 -6.87 -4.19
N CYS A 55 6.32 -6.86 -3.06
CA CYS A 55 6.45 -5.71 -2.16
C CYS A 55 7.81 -5.02 -2.24
N SER A 56 8.54 -5.22 -3.34
CA SER A 56 9.88 -4.66 -3.49
C SER A 56 10.23 -4.37 -4.94
N PHE A 57 11.18 -3.48 -5.14
CA PHE A 57 11.81 -3.21 -6.43
C PHE A 57 13.32 -3.13 -6.30
N THR A 58 14.02 -3.40 -7.39
CA THR A 58 15.47 -3.35 -7.50
C THR A 58 15.90 -2.11 -8.27
N CYS A 59 16.95 -1.48 -7.77
CA CYS A 59 17.69 -0.43 -8.44
C CYS A 59 19.09 -0.95 -8.73
N GLN A 60 19.56 -0.82 -9.97
CA GLN A 60 20.91 -1.20 -10.38
C GLN A 60 21.75 0.05 -10.59
N GLY A 61 22.90 0.12 -9.93
CA GLY A 61 23.82 1.25 -10.01
C GLY A 61 25.26 0.83 -9.84
N LYS A 62 26.11 1.77 -9.45
CA LYS A 62 27.50 1.52 -9.11
C LYS A 62 27.80 2.00 -7.70
N ASN A 63 28.58 1.22 -6.96
CA ASN A 63 29.08 1.64 -5.65
C ASN A 63 30.23 2.66 -5.81
N ASN A 64 30.76 3.15 -4.69
CA ASN A 64 31.88 4.11 -4.68
C ASN A 64 33.19 3.56 -5.30
N LEU A 65 33.29 2.24 -5.51
CA LEU A 65 34.41 1.57 -6.17
C LEU A 65 34.17 1.36 -7.67
N GLY A 66 33.03 1.82 -8.19
CA GLY A 66 32.65 1.68 -9.60
C GLY A 66 32.14 0.29 -10.00
N GLN A 67 31.91 -0.59 -9.02
CA GLN A 67 31.40 -1.96 -9.22
C GLN A 67 29.87 -1.94 -9.27
N ASP A 68 29.30 -2.85 -10.05
CA ASP A 68 27.85 -3.00 -10.15
C ASP A 68 27.26 -3.39 -8.80
N GLU A 69 26.24 -2.65 -8.37
CA GLU A 69 25.53 -2.85 -7.12
C GLU A 69 24.02 -2.91 -7.39
N ILE A 70 23.34 -3.86 -6.76
CA ILE A 70 21.88 -3.99 -6.81
C ILE A 70 21.34 -3.66 -5.42
N THR A 71 20.53 -2.61 -5.36
CA THR A 71 19.87 -2.17 -4.14
C THR A 71 18.40 -2.57 -4.19
N LYS A 72 17.95 -3.32 -3.20
CA LYS A 72 16.54 -3.71 -3.04
C LYS A 72 15.83 -2.72 -2.12
N LEU A 73 14.74 -2.14 -2.61
CA LEU A 73 13.88 -1.21 -1.85
C LEU A 73 12.50 -1.83 -1.63
N TYR A 74 11.92 -1.56 -0.46
CA TYR A 74 10.61 -2.09 -0.08
C TYR A 74 9.51 -1.05 -0.28
N LEU A 75 8.34 -1.54 -0.69
CA LEU A 75 7.12 -0.77 -0.71
C LEU A 75 6.63 -0.50 0.72
N MET A 76 5.86 0.57 0.89
CA MET A 76 5.26 0.93 2.17
C MET A 76 4.32 -0.16 2.67
N ASN A 77 4.28 -0.35 3.99
CA ASN A 77 3.35 -1.29 4.61
C ASN A 77 1.89 -0.91 4.30
N GLY A 78 1.02 -1.92 4.13
CA GLY A 78 -0.40 -1.73 3.81
C GLY A 78 -0.72 -1.61 2.32
N LEU A 79 0.30 -1.49 1.45
CA LEU A 79 0.05 -1.47 0.00
C LEU A 79 -0.43 -2.84 -0.50
N PRO A 80 -1.45 -2.88 -1.38
CA PRO A 80 -1.96 -4.13 -1.92
C PRO A 80 -0.90 -4.81 -2.78
N CYS A 81 -0.67 -6.10 -2.54
CA CYS A 81 0.30 -6.92 -3.28
C CYS A 81 -0.32 -8.20 -3.85
N GLY A 82 -1.64 -8.36 -3.69
CA GLY A 82 -2.42 -9.49 -4.19
C GLY A 82 -3.82 -9.49 -3.59
N LEU A 83 -4.63 -10.46 -3.99
CA LEU A 83 -5.99 -10.61 -3.46
C LEU A 83 -5.94 -10.88 -1.96
N CYS A 84 -6.60 -10.02 -1.16
CA CYS A 84 -6.61 -10.09 0.30
C CYS A 84 -5.20 -10.14 0.93
N LYS A 85 -4.23 -9.45 0.32
CA LYS A 85 -2.85 -9.36 0.83
C LYS A 85 -2.31 -7.94 0.76
N GLU A 86 -1.44 -7.62 1.71
CA GLU A 86 -0.75 -6.34 1.83
C GLU A 86 0.75 -6.53 2.08
N CYS A 87 1.51 -5.47 1.79
CA CYS A 87 2.92 -5.43 2.14
C CYS A 87 3.13 -5.22 3.64
N CYS A 88 3.99 -6.02 4.26
CA CYS A 88 4.46 -5.87 5.63
C CYS A 88 5.95 -6.20 5.69
N GLY A 89 6.80 -5.18 5.93
CA GLY A 89 8.25 -5.34 5.98
C GLY A 89 8.85 -5.88 4.69
N GLY A 90 8.25 -5.54 3.53
CA GLY A 90 8.69 -6.05 2.23
C GLY A 90 8.18 -7.45 1.87
N VAL A 91 7.34 -8.07 2.70
CA VAL A 91 6.71 -9.37 2.44
C VAL A 91 5.24 -9.16 2.11
N CYS A 92 4.72 -9.89 1.13
CA CYS A 92 3.30 -9.88 0.81
C CYS A 92 2.56 -10.85 1.73
N THR A 93 1.84 -10.33 2.72
CA THR A 93 1.17 -11.11 3.77
C THR A 93 -0.35 -10.98 3.66
N PRO A 94 -1.13 -11.99 4.09
CA PRO A 94 -2.58 -11.85 4.21
C PRO A 94 -2.96 -10.66 5.09
N VAL A 95 -3.97 -9.89 4.67
CA VAL A 95 -4.52 -8.83 5.52
C VAL A 95 -5.13 -9.46 6.78
N LYS A 96 -4.80 -8.93 7.96
CA LYS A 96 -5.48 -9.31 9.19
C LYS A 96 -6.73 -8.47 9.31
N ILE A 97 -7.87 -9.07 8.99
CA ILE A 97 -9.16 -8.45 9.21
C ILE A 97 -9.63 -8.88 10.60
N ASP A 98 -9.34 -8.05 11.61
CA ASP A 98 -9.95 -8.22 12.92
C ASP A 98 -11.40 -7.71 12.85
N PHE A 99 -12.34 -8.64 12.78
CA PHE A 99 -13.76 -8.34 12.97
C PHE A 99 -14.04 -8.10 14.46
N GLN A 100 -13.53 -7.00 15.00
CA GLN A 100 -13.97 -6.53 16.31
C GLN A 100 -15.24 -5.69 16.10
N ASN A 101 -16.38 -6.31 16.46
CA ASN A 101 -17.75 -5.79 16.54
C ASN A 101 -18.63 -6.01 15.29
N GLN A 102 -19.37 -7.12 15.33
CA GLN A 102 -20.70 -7.25 14.72
C GLN A 102 -21.76 -6.90 15.77
#